data_AF-A0A8T5M542-F1
#
_entry.id   AF-A0A8T5M542-F1
#
_cell.length_a   1.000
_cell.length_b   1.000
_cell.length_c   1.000
_cell.angle_alpha   90.00
_cell.angle_beta   90.00
_cell.angle_gamma   90.00
#
_symmetry.space_group_name_H-M   'P 1'
#
loop_
_entity.id
_entity.type
_entity.pdbx_description
1 polymer ?
#
loop_
_entity_poly.entity_id
_entity_poly.type
_entity_poly.pdbx_seq_one_letter_code
_entity_poly.pdbx_strand_id
1 'polypeptide(L)'
;MPEVQLAHVRALKSQGLDNNQIIESLQRDGYSSSQIFDAINQVDMTSGSDLGLVSGTAMPGNPPQAPSQSFVPPPSAQSTGPPPQAPAPVFSHEMPQNVDAEYQDHAHDHSSYEVSNTEEIVEAIIDEKWNELLKDINKIIDWKNEAESKIIAMEQKFDMLKDQFDKLHQAVIGKVGEYDKHILDVGSEVKAMEKVFSKVLPAFTENVHILQKVTDKFQDKAEEK
;
A
#
# COMPACT_ATOMS: atom_id res chain seq x y z
N MET A 1 -3.48 -10.82 -27.74
CA MET A 1 -2.03 -10.67 -27.52
C MET A 1 -1.71 -10.21 -26.07
N PRO A 2 -2.14 -10.91 -25.00
CA PRO A 2 -1.81 -10.54 -23.62
C PRO A 2 -0.42 -11.04 -23.13
N GLU A 3 0.20 -12.03 -23.80
CA GLU A 3 1.47 -12.61 -23.33
C GLU A 3 2.70 -11.70 -23.47
N VAL A 4 2.69 -10.75 -24.42
CA VAL A 4 3.87 -9.91 -24.69
C VAL A 4 4.14 -8.94 -23.52
N GLN A 5 3.09 -8.51 -22.81
CA GLN A 5 3.15 -7.55 -21.70
C GLN A 5 3.79 -8.17 -20.45
N LEU A 6 3.47 -9.42 -20.15
CA LEU A 6 4.00 -10.15 -19.00
C LEU A 6 5.51 -10.38 -19.13
N ALA A 7 5.98 -10.75 -20.33
CA ALA A 7 7.39 -10.94 -20.61
C ALA A 7 8.19 -9.63 -20.48
N HIS A 8 7.61 -8.52 -20.93
CA HIS A 8 8.23 -7.20 -20.87
C HIS A 8 8.34 -6.68 -19.43
N VAL A 9 7.25 -6.79 -18.64
CA VAL A 9 7.25 -6.45 -17.21
C VAL A 9 8.28 -7.30 -16.45
N ARG A 10 8.34 -8.61 -16.70
CA ARG A 10 9.31 -9.50 -16.06
C ARG A 10 10.75 -9.12 -16.40
N ALA A 11 11.03 -8.76 -17.66
CA ALA A 11 12.35 -8.32 -18.09
C ALA A 11 12.78 -7.01 -17.42
N LEU A 12 11.90 -6.01 -17.34
CA LEU A 12 12.17 -4.75 -16.65
C LEU A 12 12.33 -4.94 -15.14
N LYS A 13 11.53 -5.81 -14.54
CA LYS A 13 11.62 -6.14 -13.10
C LYS A 13 12.90 -6.88 -12.76
N SER A 14 13.35 -7.79 -13.63
CA SER A 14 14.65 -8.47 -13.47
C SER A 14 15.85 -7.52 -13.59
N GLN A 15 15.67 -6.36 -14.24
CA GLN A 15 16.66 -5.28 -14.32
C GLN A 15 16.64 -4.36 -13.09
N GLY A 16 15.77 -4.61 -12.10
CA GLY A 16 15.67 -3.83 -10.87
C GLY A 16 14.93 -2.50 -11.01
N LEU A 17 14.17 -2.30 -12.09
CA LEU A 17 13.30 -1.13 -12.23
C LEU A 17 12.13 -1.20 -11.26
N ASP A 18 11.77 -0.05 -10.69
CA ASP A 18 10.62 0.08 -9.79
C ASP A 18 9.30 0.02 -10.58
N ASN A 19 8.23 -0.42 -9.91
CA ASN A 19 6.90 -0.55 -10.53
C ASN A 19 6.43 0.76 -11.19
N ASN A 20 6.75 1.92 -10.61
CA ASN A 20 6.41 3.23 -11.22
C ASN A 20 7.15 3.48 -12.55
N GLN A 21 8.43 3.11 -12.62
CA GLN A 21 9.24 3.27 -13.83
C GLN A 21 8.80 2.30 -14.93
N ILE A 22 8.36 1.10 -14.54
CA ILE A 22 7.78 0.11 -15.43
C ILE A 22 6.47 0.64 -16.02
N ILE A 23 5.61 1.26 -15.20
CA ILE A 23 4.35 1.88 -15.65
C ILE A 23 4.61 2.98 -16.67
N GLU A 24 5.55 3.90 -16.39
CA GLU A 24 5.88 4.99 -17.33
C GLU A 24 6.45 4.47 -18.66
N SER A 25 7.31 3.44 -18.62
CA SER A 25 7.85 2.83 -19.84
C SER A 25 6.75 2.18 -20.67
N LEU A 26 5.85 1.42 -20.05
CA LEU A 26 4.77 0.73 -20.75
C LEU A 26 3.69 1.70 -21.27
N GLN A 27 3.42 2.79 -20.56
CA GLN A 27 2.53 3.84 -21.07
C GLN A 27 3.12 4.52 -22.31
N ARG A 28 4.44 4.75 -22.33
CA ARG A 28 5.15 5.28 -23.51
C ARG A 28 5.08 4.32 -24.70
N ASP A 29 5.09 3.02 -24.42
CA ASP A 29 4.96 1.97 -25.43
C ASP A 29 3.49 1.74 -25.86
N GLY A 30 2.54 2.53 -25.32
CA GLY A 30 1.15 2.58 -25.73
C GLY A 30 0.23 1.59 -25.02
N TYR A 31 0.68 0.97 -23.93
CA TYR A 31 -0.14 0.05 -23.15
C TYR A 31 -1.11 0.81 -22.24
N SER A 32 -2.33 0.26 -22.07
CA SER A 32 -3.33 0.85 -21.17
C SER A 32 -3.01 0.55 -19.70
N SER A 33 -3.39 1.45 -18.79
CA SER A 33 -3.12 1.28 -17.36
C SER A 33 -3.65 -0.05 -16.82
N SER A 34 -4.84 -0.49 -17.22
CA SER A 34 -5.41 -1.78 -16.77
C SER A 34 -4.56 -2.98 -17.18
N GLN A 35 -4.04 -2.98 -18.41
CA GLN A 35 -3.14 -4.01 -18.93
C GLN A 35 -1.80 -4.04 -18.19
N ILE A 36 -1.27 -2.87 -17.84
CA ILE A 36 -0.02 -2.73 -17.09
C ILE A 36 -0.17 -3.28 -15.67
N PHE A 37 -1.24 -2.90 -14.97
CA PHE A 37 -1.50 -3.36 -13.61
C PHE A 37 -1.75 -4.87 -13.52
N ASP A 38 -2.48 -5.44 -14.49
CA ASP A 38 -2.74 -6.88 -14.55
C ASP A 38 -1.43 -7.67 -14.76
N ALA A 39 -0.56 -7.21 -15.68
CA ALA A 39 0.73 -7.84 -15.92
C ALA A 39 1.69 -7.73 -14.73
N ILE A 40 1.75 -6.58 -14.03
CA ILE A 40 2.60 -6.40 -12.84
C ILE A 40 2.15 -7.32 -11.70
N ASN A 41 0.85 -7.36 -11.41
CA ASN A 41 0.31 -8.24 -10.38
C ASN A 41 0.57 -9.71 -10.70
N GLN A 42 0.46 -10.09 -11.98
CA GLN A 42 0.72 -11.45 -12.42
C GLN A 42 2.20 -11.82 -12.31
N VAL A 43 3.14 -10.90 -12.59
CA VAL A 43 4.57 -11.13 -12.33
C VAL A 43 4.83 -11.25 -10.82
N ASP A 44 4.26 -10.38 -9.98
CA ASP A 44 4.46 -10.45 -8.52
C ASP A 44 3.95 -11.76 -7.92
N MET A 45 2.78 -12.22 -8.36
CA MET A 45 2.23 -13.50 -7.93
C MET A 45 3.08 -14.68 -8.40
N THR A 46 3.66 -14.61 -9.61
CA THR A 46 4.48 -15.70 -10.17
C THR A 46 5.90 -15.73 -9.59
N SER A 47 6.49 -14.55 -9.33
CA SER A 47 7.82 -14.40 -8.73
C SER A 47 7.86 -14.76 -7.24
N GLY A 48 6.72 -14.71 -6.54
CA GLY A 48 6.60 -15.19 -5.16
C GLY A 48 6.54 -16.72 -5.00
N SER A 49 6.37 -17.47 -6.09
CA SER A 49 6.17 -18.93 -6.08
C SER A 49 7.38 -19.77 -6.53
N ASP A 50 8.52 -19.14 -6.85
CA ASP A 50 9.73 -19.83 -7.37
C ASP A 50 10.98 -19.62 -6.51
N LEU A 51 10.85 -19.71 -5.18
CA LEU A 51 12.01 -19.86 -4.29
C LEU A 51 11.73 -20.92 -3.23
N GLY A 52 12.10 -22.16 -3.58
CA GLY A 52 12.39 -23.21 -2.62
C GLY A 52 13.54 -22.83 -1.68
N LEU A 53 13.58 -23.55 -0.55
CA LEU A 53 14.64 -23.61 0.47
C LEU A 53 16.02 -23.08 0.03
N VAL A 54 16.62 -22.16 0.79
CA VAL A 54 17.85 -22.36 1.60
C VAL A 54 18.29 -21.06 2.29
N SER A 55 18.89 -21.22 3.47
CA SER A 55 19.95 -20.44 4.12
C SER A 55 20.07 -18.94 3.89
N GLY A 56 20.03 -18.22 5.02
CA GLY A 56 20.33 -16.80 5.09
C GLY A 56 21.77 -16.45 4.71
N THR A 57 21.97 -15.17 4.41
CA THR A 57 23.16 -14.36 4.70
C THR A 57 22.73 -12.90 4.55
N ALA A 58 23.22 -12.04 5.44
CA ALA A 58 23.00 -10.61 5.47
C ALA A 58 23.41 -9.89 4.17
N MET A 59 22.78 -8.76 3.85
CA MET A 59 23.46 -7.48 3.61
C MET A 59 22.45 -6.30 3.65
N PRO A 60 22.87 -5.12 4.17
CA PRO A 60 22.07 -3.91 4.32
C PRO A 60 22.32 -2.90 3.19
N GLY A 61 21.40 -1.95 2.95
CA GLY A 61 21.70 -0.81 2.08
C GLY A 61 20.52 -0.04 1.49
N ASN A 62 19.91 0.83 2.30
CA ASN A 62 19.37 2.16 2.00
C ASN A 62 18.97 2.53 0.54
N PRO A 63 17.69 2.87 0.27
CA PRO A 63 17.32 3.70 -0.88
C PRO A 63 17.42 5.21 -0.54
N PRO A 64 17.78 6.09 -1.50
CA PRO A 64 17.82 7.54 -1.31
C PRO A 64 16.41 8.15 -1.33
N GLN A 65 16.15 9.08 -0.43
CA GLN A 65 15.00 10.00 -0.49
C GLN A 65 15.10 10.90 -1.71
N ALA A 66 14.06 10.89 -2.56
CA ALA A 66 13.82 11.91 -3.56
C ALA A 66 12.76 12.91 -3.04
N PRO A 67 12.91 14.22 -3.36
CA PRO A 67 12.10 15.29 -2.79
C PRO A 67 10.70 15.32 -3.40
N SER A 68 9.70 15.49 -2.55
CA SER A 68 8.31 15.76 -2.90
C SER A 68 8.20 17.06 -3.71
N GLN A 69 7.96 16.92 -5.03
CA GLN A 69 7.53 18.03 -5.87
C GLN A 69 6.01 18.11 -5.87
N SER A 70 5.51 19.28 -5.49
CA SER A 70 4.12 19.70 -5.54
C SER A 70 3.58 19.59 -6.97
N PHE A 71 2.59 18.71 -7.16
CA PHE A 71 1.87 18.60 -8.42
C PHE A 71 0.85 19.74 -8.53
N VAL A 72 1.19 20.74 -9.34
CA VAL A 72 0.23 21.76 -9.82
C VAL A 72 -0.46 21.18 -11.06
N PRO A 73 -1.79 21.01 -11.09
CA PRO A 73 -2.49 20.59 -12.29
C PRO A 73 -2.47 21.71 -13.35
N PRO A 74 -2.41 21.37 -14.66
CA PRO A 74 -2.43 22.36 -15.73
C PRO A 74 -3.80 23.05 -15.85
N PRO A 75 -3.86 24.34 -16.21
CA PRO A 75 -5.11 25.06 -16.40
C PRO A 75 -5.82 24.60 -17.68
N SER A 76 -7.05 24.12 -17.52
CA SER A 76 -8.00 23.92 -18.61
C SER A 76 -8.36 25.27 -19.24
N ALA A 77 -8.04 25.42 -20.52
CA ALA A 77 -8.37 26.59 -21.31
C ALA A 77 -9.90 26.76 -21.40
N GLN A 78 -10.39 27.85 -20.83
CA GLN A 78 -11.72 28.40 -21.06
C GLN A 78 -11.96 28.61 -22.56
N SER A 79 -12.93 27.90 -23.12
CA SER A 79 -13.55 28.19 -24.40
C SER A 79 -14.91 28.83 -24.11
N THR A 80 -14.96 30.16 -24.07
CA THR A 80 -16.21 30.93 -24.09
C THR A 80 -16.28 31.66 -25.42
N GLY A 81 -17.14 31.14 -26.30
CA GLY A 81 -17.50 31.80 -27.55
C GLY A 81 -18.94 31.38 -27.91
N PRO A 82 -19.84 32.32 -28.19
CA PRO A 82 -21.20 31.98 -28.63
C PRO A 82 -21.17 31.40 -30.06
N PRO A 83 -22.00 30.39 -30.36
CA PRO A 83 -22.09 29.86 -31.71
C PRO A 83 -22.72 30.89 -32.67
N PRO A 84 -22.22 31.02 -33.91
CA PRO A 84 -22.83 31.86 -34.94
C PRO A 84 -24.15 31.24 -35.44
N GLN A 85 -25.18 32.07 -35.53
CA GLN A 85 -26.46 31.77 -36.18
C GLN A 85 -26.24 31.43 -37.65
N ALA A 86 -26.71 30.26 -38.07
CA ALA A 86 -26.90 29.93 -39.49
C ALA A 86 -28.24 30.50 -40.00
N PRO A 87 -28.34 30.93 -41.27
CA PRO A 87 -29.58 31.47 -41.83
C PRO A 87 -30.63 30.38 -42.06
N ALA A 88 -31.88 30.70 -41.74
CA ALA A 88 -33.04 29.88 -42.08
C ALA A 88 -33.28 29.85 -43.61
N PRO A 89 -33.61 28.69 -44.21
CA PRO A 89 -34.20 28.66 -45.54
C PRO A 89 -35.68 29.05 -45.47
N VAL A 90 -36.02 30.11 -46.21
CA VAL A 90 -37.40 30.54 -46.47
C VAL A 90 -37.97 29.60 -47.54
N PHE A 91 -38.88 28.71 -47.16
CA PHE A 91 -39.74 28.02 -48.11
C PHE A 91 -41.13 28.65 -48.08
N SER A 92 -41.36 29.55 -49.03
CA SER A 92 -42.68 29.92 -49.52
C SER A 92 -43.27 28.72 -50.27
N HIS A 93 -44.39 28.16 -49.83
CA HIS A 93 -45.26 27.37 -50.69
C HIS A 93 -46.72 27.76 -50.47
N GLU A 94 -47.34 28.05 -51.61
CA GLU A 94 -48.65 28.59 -51.86
C GLU A 94 -49.80 27.70 -51.37
N MET A 95 -50.90 28.36 -50.99
CA MET A 95 -52.23 27.74 -50.95
C MET A 95 -52.76 27.57 -52.38
N PRO A 96 -53.42 26.42 -52.65
CA PRO A 96 -54.59 26.41 -53.51
C PRO A 96 -55.82 26.02 -52.70
N GLN A 97 -56.84 26.84 -52.80
CA GLN A 97 -58.17 26.63 -52.27
C GLN A 97 -59.06 25.93 -53.33
N ASN A 98 -59.98 25.07 -52.86
CA ASN A 98 -61.20 24.58 -53.53
C ASN A 98 -61.02 23.39 -54.51
N VAL A 99 -61.84 22.31 -54.55
CA VAL A 99 -63.27 22.10 -54.27
C VAL A 99 -63.58 20.61 -53.96
N ASP A 100 -64.63 20.42 -53.14
CA ASP A 100 -65.71 19.41 -53.13
C ASP A 100 -65.56 17.87 -53.01
N ALA A 101 -66.50 17.38 -52.19
CA ALA A 101 -67.28 16.14 -52.27
C ALA A 101 -66.65 14.79 -51.90
N GLU A 102 -67.01 14.36 -50.68
CA GLU A 102 -67.80 13.14 -50.41
C GLU A 102 -67.28 11.80 -50.99
N TYR A 103 -66.74 10.95 -50.12
CA TYR A 103 -67.17 9.57 -49.83
C TYR A 103 -66.01 8.79 -49.20
N GLN A 104 -66.32 8.15 -48.06
CA GLN A 104 -65.68 6.92 -47.55
C GLN A 104 -64.24 7.05 -47.02
N ASP A 105 -63.81 6.34 -45.98
CA ASP A 105 -64.41 5.42 -45.03
C ASP A 105 -63.24 5.04 -44.12
N HIS A 106 -63.45 5.05 -42.81
CA HIS A 106 -62.58 4.47 -41.78
C HIS A 106 -61.12 4.94 -41.58
N ALA A 107 -60.77 5.02 -40.29
CA ALA A 107 -59.44 5.14 -39.70
C ALA A 107 -58.82 6.53 -39.57
N HIS A 108 -59.54 7.46 -38.95
CA HIS A 108 -58.90 8.31 -37.96
C HIS A 108 -59.44 7.97 -36.58
N ASP A 109 -58.56 8.14 -35.60
CA ASP A 109 -58.86 8.24 -34.18
C ASP A 109 -58.70 6.96 -33.35
N HIS A 110 -57.47 6.45 -33.25
CA HIS A 110 -57.05 5.69 -32.06
C HIS A 110 -55.52 5.63 -31.82
N SER A 111 -54.75 6.64 -32.26
CA SER A 111 -53.28 6.61 -32.14
C SER A 111 -52.62 7.88 -31.58
N SER A 112 -53.36 8.96 -31.36
CA SER A 112 -52.80 10.21 -30.80
C SER A 112 -52.92 10.30 -29.29
N TYR A 113 -53.91 9.62 -28.69
CA TYR A 113 -54.12 9.62 -27.23
C TYR A 113 -53.22 8.62 -26.48
N GLU A 114 -52.70 7.57 -27.12
CA GLU A 114 -51.72 6.68 -26.49
C GLU A 114 -50.31 7.29 -26.47
N VAL A 115 -49.93 8.08 -27.48
CA VAL A 115 -48.58 8.67 -27.55
C VAL A 115 -48.40 9.77 -26.50
N SER A 116 -49.39 10.66 -26.28
CA SER A 116 -49.27 11.65 -25.19
C SER A 116 -49.30 11.02 -23.80
N ASN A 117 -50.10 9.96 -23.60
CA ASN A 117 -50.18 9.29 -22.30
C ASN A 117 -48.90 8.48 -22.02
N THR A 118 -48.25 7.93 -23.06
CA THR A 118 -46.96 7.26 -22.94
C THR A 118 -45.80 8.24 -22.81
N GLU A 119 -45.83 9.41 -23.47
CA GLU A 119 -44.84 10.48 -23.28
C GLU A 119 -44.90 11.06 -21.85
N GLU A 120 -46.09 11.34 -21.31
CA GLU A 120 -46.25 11.82 -19.93
C GLU A 120 -45.76 10.78 -18.90
N ILE A 121 -46.10 9.51 -19.11
CA ILE A 121 -45.61 8.41 -18.27
C ILE A 121 -44.08 8.27 -18.38
N VAL A 122 -43.52 8.43 -19.58
CA VAL A 122 -42.08 8.35 -19.81
C VAL A 122 -41.34 9.54 -19.17
N GLU A 123 -41.84 10.76 -19.29
CA GLU A 123 -41.23 11.93 -18.62
C GLU A 123 -41.28 11.81 -17.09
N ALA A 124 -42.42 11.38 -16.54
CA ALA A 124 -42.55 11.15 -15.09
C ALA A 124 -41.60 10.05 -14.60
N ILE A 125 -41.44 8.96 -15.36
CA ILE A 125 -40.49 7.88 -15.03
C ILE A 125 -39.03 8.37 -15.15
N ILE A 126 -38.71 9.19 -16.15
CA ILE A 126 -37.37 9.76 -16.33
C ILE A 126 -37.03 10.68 -15.15
N ASP A 127 -37.93 11.56 -14.74
CA ASP A 127 -37.70 12.47 -13.61
C ASP A 127 -37.58 11.72 -12.27
N GLU A 128 -38.40 10.69 -12.05
CA GLU A 128 -38.29 9.84 -10.85
C GLU A 128 -36.92 9.14 -10.81
N LYS A 129 -36.49 8.55 -11.94
CA LYS A 129 -35.20 7.86 -12.05
C LYS A 129 -34.01 8.81 -11.98
N TRP A 130 -34.14 10.01 -12.53
CA TRP A 130 -33.10 11.04 -12.45
C TRP A 130 -32.91 11.52 -11.01
N ASN A 131 -34.00 11.71 -10.27
CA ASN A 131 -33.94 12.08 -8.87
C ASN A 131 -33.39 10.96 -7.97
N GLU A 132 -33.74 9.70 -8.22
CA GLU A 132 -33.09 8.55 -7.55
C GLU A 132 -31.58 8.52 -7.84
N LEU A 133 -31.18 8.72 -9.09
CA LEU A 133 -29.78 8.70 -9.50
C LEU A 133 -28.98 9.85 -8.86
N LEU A 134 -29.53 11.07 -8.82
CA LEU A 134 -28.91 12.19 -8.11
C LEU A 134 -28.75 11.91 -6.61
N LYS A 135 -29.74 11.27 -5.99
CA LYS A 135 -29.67 10.87 -4.58
C LYS A 135 -28.55 9.86 -4.33
N ASP A 136 -28.38 8.88 -5.22
CA ASP A 136 -27.32 7.89 -5.09
C ASP A 136 -25.93 8.48 -5.39
N ILE A 137 -25.80 9.40 -6.34
CA ILE A 137 -24.57 10.16 -6.55
C ILE A 137 -24.17 10.93 -5.29
N ASN A 138 -25.11 11.60 -4.63
CA ASN A 138 -24.81 12.32 -3.39
C ASN A 138 -24.30 11.37 -2.28
N LYS A 139 -24.91 10.19 -2.14
CA LYS A 139 -24.39 9.17 -1.20
C LYS A 139 -22.97 8.70 -1.55
N ILE A 140 -22.66 8.56 -2.84
CA ILE A 140 -21.32 8.19 -3.31
C ILE A 140 -20.31 9.29 -2.98
N ILE A 141 -20.69 10.56 -3.14
CA ILE A 141 -19.83 11.71 -2.77
C ILE A 141 -19.57 11.71 -1.26
N ASP A 142 -20.60 11.52 -0.44
CA ASP A 142 -20.45 11.45 1.01
C ASP A 142 -19.53 10.30 1.43
N TRP A 143 -19.74 9.12 0.85
CA TRP A 143 -18.88 7.96 1.08
C TRP A 143 -17.44 8.20 0.63
N LYS A 144 -17.23 8.83 -0.55
CA LYS A 144 -15.90 9.21 -1.05
C LYS A 144 -15.19 10.13 -0.04
N ASN A 145 -15.89 11.16 0.44
CA ASN A 145 -15.32 12.11 1.40
C ASN A 145 -14.97 11.43 2.73
N GLU A 146 -15.82 10.51 3.21
CA GLU A 146 -15.57 9.73 4.42
C GLU A 146 -14.38 8.77 4.23
N ALA A 147 -14.28 8.12 3.06
CA ALA A 147 -13.18 7.23 2.71
C ALA A 147 -11.85 7.98 2.60
N GLU A 148 -11.82 9.13 1.91
CA GLU A 148 -10.64 10.00 1.82
C GLU A 148 -10.17 10.44 3.20
N SER A 149 -11.11 10.85 4.07
CA SER A 149 -10.79 11.23 5.46
C SER A 149 -10.19 10.07 6.25
N LYS A 150 -10.73 8.85 6.08
CA LYS A 150 -10.19 7.65 6.74
C LYS A 150 -8.83 7.24 6.21
N ILE A 151 -8.58 7.40 4.91
CA ILE A 151 -7.28 7.13 4.28
C ILE A 151 -6.22 8.09 4.83
N ILE A 152 -6.51 9.40 4.86
CA ILE A 152 -5.59 10.40 5.43
C ILE A 152 -5.28 10.09 6.90
N ALA A 153 -6.29 9.74 7.70
CA ALA A 153 -6.09 9.35 9.09
C ALA A 153 -5.28 8.06 9.24
N MET A 154 -5.37 7.14 8.28
CA MET A 154 -4.60 5.90 8.26
C MET A 154 -3.14 6.16 7.90
N GLU A 155 -2.87 7.00 6.91
CA GLU A 155 -1.53 7.45 6.52
C GLU A 155 -0.82 8.10 7.71
N GLN A 156 -1.48 9.03 8.40
CA GLN A 156 -0.93 9.66 9.61
C GLN A 156 -0.60 8.64 10.71
N LYS A 157 -1.48 7.65 10.93
CA LYS A 157 -1.21 6.58 11.90
C LYS A 157 -0.04 5.69 11.47
N PHE A 158 0.13 5.47 10.18
CA PHE A 158 1.24 4.69 9.64
C PHE A 158 2.57 5.42 9.84
N ASP A 159 2.61 6.73 9.58
CA ASP A 159 3.79 7.56 9.85
C ASP A 159 4.14 7.58 11.35
N MET A 160 3.15 7.74 12.21
CA MET A 160 3.35 7.65 13.67
C MET A 160 3.85 6.27 14.10
N LEU A 161 3.32 5.20 13.52
CA LEU A 161 3.76 3.83 13.81
C LEU A 161 5.20 3.61 13.35
N LYS A 162 5.56 4.14 12.18
CA LYS A 162 6.93 4.11 11.66
C LYS A 162 7.88 4.85 12.61
N ASP A 163 7.53 6.04 13.06
CA ASP A 163 8.33 6.80 14.02
C ASP A 163 8.49 6.07 15.36
N GLN A 164 7.43 5.44 15.86
CA GLN A 164 7.48 4.63 17.08
C GLN A 164 8.36 3.39 16.91
N PHE A 165 8.27 2.73 15.75
CA PHE A 165 9.10 1.58 15.41
C PHE A 165 10.58 1.98 15.31
N ASP A 166 10.90 3.10 14.65
CA ASP A 166 12.26 3.58 14.52
C ASP A 166 12.86 3.95 15.90
N LYS A 167 12.08 4.59 16.78
CA LYS A 167 12.48 4.86 18.17
C LYS A 167 12.69 3.57 18.97
N LEU A 168 11.79 2.60 18.83
CA LEU A 168 11.92 1.31 19.50
C LEU A 168 13.17 0.57 19.01
N HIS A 169 13.42 0.56 17.70
CA HIS A 169 14.59 -0.07 17.10
C HIS A 169 15.88 0.56 17.63
N GLN A 170 15.95 1.89 17.70
CA GLN A 170 17.08 2.59 18.31
C GLN A 170 17.25 2.25 19.79
N ALA A 171 16.15 2.20 20.56
CA ALA A 171 16.20 1.83 21.98
C ALA A 171 16.65 0.39 22.18
N VAL A 172 16.20 -0.55 21.35
CA VAL A 172 16.59 -1.95 21.39
C VAL A 172 18.06 -2.11 21.03
N ILE A 173 18.54 -1.47 19.96
CA ILE A 173 19.98 -1.49 19.61
C ILE A 173 20.82 -0.91 20.76
N GLY A 174 20.38 0.20 21.35
CA GLY A 174 21.05 0.79 22.51
C GLY A 174 21.12 -0.17 23.69
N LYS A 175 20.00 -0.83 24.03
CA LYS A 175 19.93 -1.82 25.11
C LYS A 175 20.77 -3.06 24.83
N VAL A 176 20.81 -3.54 23.60
CA VAL A 176 21.66 -4.68 23.21
C VAL A 176 23.14 -4.29 23.30
N GLY A 177 23.52 -3.08 22.89
CA GLY A 177 24.89 -2.58 23.05
C GLY A 177 25.30 -2.41 24.52
N GLU A 178 24.41 -1.88 25.37
CA GLU A 178 24.61 -1.82 26.82
C GLU A 178 24.77 -3.23 27.42
N TYR A 179 23.97 -4.18 26.95
CA TYR A 179 24.00 -5.58 27.40
C TYR A 179 25.29 -6.29 27.00
N ASP A 180 25.76 -6.11 25.76
CA ASP A 180 27.05 -6.64 25.28
C ASP A 180 28.20 -6.11 26.13
N LYS A 181 28.21 -4.80 26.40
CA LYS A 181 29.20 -4.19 27.29
C LYS A 181 29.15 -4.80 28.69
N HIS A 182 27.97 -4.94 29.28
CA HIS A 182 27.80 -5.58 30.59
C HIS A 182 28.31 -7.02 30.60
N ILE A 183 28.08 -7.80 29.54
CA ILE A 183 28.61 -9.16 29.41
C ILE A 183 30.14 -9.16 29.35
N LEU A 184 30.75 -8.23 28.61
CA LEU A 184 32.21 -8.09 28.55
C LEU A 184 32.80 -7.74 29.91
N ASP A 185 32.18 -6.79 30.62
CA ASP A 185 32.60 -6.39 31.97
C ASP A 185 32.47 -7.57 32.94
N VAL A 186 31.33 -8.27 32.95
CA VAL A 186 31.13 -9.49 33.75
C VAL A 186 32.14 -10.57 33.37
N GLY A 187 32.45 -10.75 32.09
CA GLY A 187 33.48 -11.69 31.63
C GLY A 187 34.87 -11.37 32.22
N SER A 188 35.20 -10.08 32.33
CA SER A 188 36.45 -9.64 32.96
C SER A 188 36.47 -9.89 34.46
N GLU A 189 35.36 -9.65 35.16
CA GLU A 189 35.21 -9.93 36.59
C GLU A 189 35.25 -11.43 36.89
N VAL A 190 34.56 -12.24 36.08
CA VAL A 190 34.59 -13.71 36.19
C VAL A 190 36.00 -14.24 35.98
N LYS A 191 36.76 -13.68 35.04
CA LYS A 191 38.17 -14.05 34.83
C LYS A 191 39.07 -13.64 35.99
N ALA A 192 38.81 -12.47 36.58
CA ALA A 192 39.51 -12.06 37.79
C ALA A 192 39.20 -13.00 38.97
N MET A 193 37.92 -13.37 39.14
CA MET A 193 37.46 -14.32 40.13
C MET A 193 38.08 -15.71 39.91
N GLU A 194 38.14 -16.19 38.67
CA GLU A 194 38.84 -17.44 38.30
C GLU A 194 40.29 -17.39 38.78
N LYS A 195 41.01 -16.31 38.49
CA LYS A 195 42.42 -16.14 38.91
C LYS A 195 42.57 -16.09 40.43
N VAL A 196 41.63 -15.47 41.14
CA VAL A 196 41.60 -15.49 42.61
C VAL A 196 41.37 -16.91 43.10
N PHE A 197 40.42 -17.64 42.53
CA PHE A 197 40.11 -19.01 42.89
C PHE A 197 41.30 -19.95 42.65
N SER A 198 42.01 -19.80 41.51
CA SER A 198 43.23 -20.56 41.22
C SER A 198 44.37 -20.30 42.21
N LYS A 199 44.39 -19.13 42.87
CA LYS A 199 45.38 -18.82 43.94
C LYS A 199 44.91 -19.29 45.31
N VAL A 200 43.61 -19.20 45.59
CA VAL A 200 43.04 -19.56 46.89
C VAL A 200 42.97 -21.07 47.06
N LEU A 201 42.59 -21.84 46.04
CA LEU A 201 42.46 -23.31 46.14
C LEU A 201 43.76 -23.99 46.61
N PRO A 202 44.95 -23.69 46.03
CA PRO A 202 46.21 -24.26 46.52
C PRO A 202 46.53 -23.83 47.96
N ALA A 203 46.38 -22.54 48.27
CA ALA A 203 46.65 -22.01 49.60
C ALA A 203 45.75 -22.65 50.67
N PHE A 204 44.47 -22.87 50.35
CA PHE A 204 43.52 -23.54 51.23
C PHE A 204 43.90 -25.02 51.44
N THR A 205 44.28 -25.71 50.36
CA THR A 205 44.73 -27.11 50.41
C THR A 205 46.01 -27.26 51.25
N GLU A 206 46.97 -26.36 51.06
CA GLU A 206 48.21 -26.34 51.82
C GLU A 206 47.97 -26.02 53.30
N ASN A 207 47.11 -25.04 53.60
CA ASN A 207 46.72 -24.72 54.98
C ASN A 207 46.03 -25.90 55.68
N VAL A 208 45.11 -26.59 55.02
CA VAL A 208 44.46 -27.80 55.56
C VAL A 208 45.49 -28.90 55.80
N HIS A 209 46.43 -29.12 54.87
CA HIS A 209 47.48 -30.11 55.03
C HIS A 209 48.46 -29.78 56.16
N ILE A 210 48.80 -28.50 56.37
CA ILE A 210 49.59 -28.04 57.52
C ILE A 210 48.81 -28.27 58.82
N LEU A 211 47.52 -27.95 58.86
CA LEU A 211 46.66 -28.17 60.03
C LEU A 211 46.58 -29.65 60.40
N GLN A 212 46.44 -30.53 59.41
CA GLN A 212 46.47 -31.98 59.58
C GLN A 212 47.81 -32.41 60.20
N LYS A 213 48.95 -32.00 59.63
CA LYS A 213 50.28 -32.30 60.18
C LYS A 213 50.49 -31.80 61.60
N VAL A 214 49.99 -30.62 61.93
CA VAL A 214 50.07 -30.07 63.29
C VAL A 214 49.25 -30.93 64.25
N THR A 215 48.04 -31.31 63.85
CA THR A 215 47.16 -32.20 64.63
C THR A 215 47.80 -33.56 64.87
N ASP A 216 48.34 -34.20 63.83
CA ASP A 216 49.04 -35.49 63.92
C ASP A 216 50.21 -35.43 64.92
N LYS A 217 51.04 -34.39 64.83
CA LYS A 217 52.16 -34.18 65.77
C LYS A 217 51.71 -34.00 67.22
N PHE A 218 50.56 -33.38 67.45
CA PHE A 218 50.01 -33.24 68.79
C PHE A 218 49.46 -34.58 69.31
N GLN A 219 48.91 -35.41 68.43
CA GLN A 219 48.44 -36.75 68.78
C GLN A 219 49.61 -37.68 69.15
N ASP A 220 50.67 -37.74 68.33
CA ASP A 220 51.86 -38.56 68.62
C ASP A 220 52.49 -38.20 69.98
N LYS A 221 52.57 -36.89 70.27
CA LYS A 221 53.15 -36.38 71.52
C LYS A 221 52.29 -36.64 72.75
N ALA A 222 50.99 -36.90 72.56
CA ALA A 222 50.08 -37.30 73.63
C ALA A 222 50.15 -38.81 73.90
N GLU A 223 50.53 -39.62 72.91
CA GLU A 223 50.69 -41.08 73.04
C GLU A 223 52.06 -41.48 73.64
N GLU A 224 53.07 -40.61 73.60
CA GLU A 224 54.42 -40.84 74.18
C GLU A 224 54.53 -40.53 75.70
N LYS A 225 53.44 -40.08 76.34
CA LYS A 225 53.38 -39.70 77.77
C LYS A 225 52.55 -40.67 78.59
#